data_AF-A0A855K874-F1
#
_entry.id   AF-A0A855K874-F1
#
_cell.length_a   1.000
_cell.length_b   1.000
_cell.length_c   1.000
_cell.angle_alpha   90.00
_cell.angle_beta   90.00
_cell.angle_gamma   90.00
#
_symmetry.space_group_name_H-M   'P 1'
#
loop_
_entity.id
_entity.type
_entity.pdbx_description
1 polymer ?
#
loop_
_entity_poly.entity_id
_entity_poly.type
_entity_poly.pdbx_seq_one_letter_code
_entity_poly.pdbx_strand_id
1 'polypeptide(L)'
;LGPFEAYGKGALPQTPFREEQGRLDVDNFYYAQEDEVFAAAARDGFTWSVHRPHTVIGKAVGNAMNMGTTLAVYATLCRELGRPFRFP
;
A
#
# COMPACT_ATOMS: atom_id res chain seq x y z
N LEU A 1 5.22 2.53 -6.30
CA LEU A 1 3.85 2.18 -6.73
C LEU A 1 3.14 3.50 -7.00
N GLY A 2 2.54 3.68 -8.17
CA GLY A 2 1.70 4.85 -8.46
C GLY A 2 0.42 4.85 -7.61
N PRO A 3 -0.47 5.84 -7.79
CA PRO A 3 -1.81 5.82 -7.18
C PRO A 3 -2.59 4.56 -7.56
N PHE A 4 -3.68 4.26 -6.86
CA PHE A 4 -4.47 3.03 -7.07
C PHE A 4 -4.92 2.87 -8.53
N GLU A 5 -5.27 3.99 -9.17
CA GLU A 5 -5.69 4.10 -10.57
C GLU A 5 -4.59 3.71 -11.57
N ALA A 6 -3.33 3.86 -11.15
CA ALA A 6 -2.12 3.52 -11.91
C ALA A 6 -1.52 2.15 -11.52
N TYR A 7 -2.16 1.40 -10.61
CA TYR A 7 -1.64 0.11 -10.17
C TYR A 7 -1.52 -0.87 -11.35
N GLY A 8 -0.33 -1.42 -11.57
CA GLY A 8 -0.03 -2.34 -12.67
C GLY A 8 0.02 -1.69 -14.07
N LYS A 9 0.02 -0.36 -14.16
CA LYS A 9 0.10 0.38 -15.44
C LYS A 9 1.40 1.18 -15.53
N GLY A 10 1.89 1.37 -16.76
CA GLY A 10 3.05 2.21 -17.06
C GLY A 10 4.40 1.50 -16.91
N ALA A 11 5.48 2.26 -17.14
CA ALA A 11 6.84 1.79 -16.94
C ALA A 11 7.15 1.76 -15.43
N LEU A 12 7.12 0.57 -14.84
CA LEU A 12 7.45 0.39 -13.44
C LEU A 12 8.98 0.45 -13.24
N PRO A 13 9.46 1.06 -12.15
CA PRO A 13 10.89 1.04 -11.83
C PRO A 13 11.36 -0.40 -11.62
N GLN A 14 12.63 -0.65 -11.91
CA GLN A 14 13.23 -1.97 -11.75
C GLN A 14 13.14 -2.43 -10.30
N THR A 15 12.65 -3.65 -10.10
CA THR A 15 12.68 -4.33 -8.79
C THR A 15 14.06 -4.97 -8.55
N PRO A 16 14.54 -5.03 -7.30
CA PRO A 16 13.87 -4.65 -6.06
C PRO A 16 13.77 -3.13 -5.88
N PHE A 17 12.66 -2.66 -5.32
CA PHE A 17 12.48 -1.24 -5.00
C PHE A 17 13.43 -0.82 -3.88
N ARG A 18 13.97 0.39 -3.97
CA ARG A 18 14.87 1.00 -2.97
C ARG A 18 14.45 2.42 -2.64
N GLU A 19 14.74 2.85 -1.42
CA GLU A 19 14.35 4.15 -0.87
C GLU A 19 14.97 5.33 -1.60
N GLU A 20 16.16 5.15 -2.19
CA GLU A 20 16.88 6.17 -2.95
C GLU A 20 16.35 6.35 -4.38
N GLN A 21 15.44 5.49 -4.83
CA GLN A 21 14.78 5.68 -6.12
C GLN A 21 13.89 6.93 -6.07
N GLY A 22 14.06 7.81 -7.07
CA GLY A 22 13.30 9.05 -7.17
C GLY A 22 11.79 8.85 -7.31
N ARG A 23 11.04 9.92 -7.07
CA ARG A 23 9.59 9.97 -7.32
C ARG A 23 9.30 9.69 -8.79
N LEU A 24 8.19 9.00 -9.05
CA LEU A 24 7.67 8.84 -10.41
C LEU A 24 6.96 10.12 -10.83
N ASP A 25 6.96 10.40 -12.14
CA ASP A 25 6.23 11.52 -12.73
C ASP A 25 4.72 11.20 -12.82
N VAL A 26 4.09 11.03 -11.66
CA VAL A 26 2.66 10.76 -11.50
C VAL A 26 2.16 11.43 -10.23
N ASP A 27 0.91 11.88 -10.26
CA ASP A 27 0.25 12.38 -9.05
C ASP A 27 0.02 11.23 -8.06
N ASN A 28 0.72 11.28 -6.93
CA ASN A 28 0.60 10.31 -5.86
C ASN A 28 0.51 11.02 -4.51
N PHE A 29 -0.57 10.76 -3.78
CA PHE A 29 -0.80 11.41 -2.49
C PHE A 29 0.30 11.15 -1.46
N TYR A 30 1.08 10.06 -1.59
CA TYR A 30 2.25 9.82 -0.74
C TYR A 30 3.30 10.94 -0.86
N TYR A 31 3.47 11.53 -2.04
CA TYR A 31 4.44 12.61 -2.27
C TYR A 31 3.99 13.89 -1.56
N ALA A 32 2.70 14.24 -1.68
CA ALA A 32 2.12 15.35 -0.95
C ALA A 32 2.24 15.17 0.58
N GLN A 33 1.99 13.95 1.08
CA GLN A 33 2.16 13.65 2.51
C GLN A 33 3.61 13.80 2.99
N GLU A 34 4.59 13.32 2.23
CA GLU A 34 6.02 13.51 2.53
C GLU A 34 6.38 15.01 2.57
N ASP A 35 5.94 15.78 1.57
CA ASP A 35 6.25 17.21 1.46
C ASP A 35 5.71 18.00 2.67
N GLU A 36 4.48 17.71 3.10
CA GLU A 36 3.90 18.33 4.29
C GLU A 36 4.66 17.97 5.57
N VAL A 37 5.07 16.70 5.73
CA VAL A 37 5.86 16.26 6.90
C VAL A 37 7.23 16.94 6.92
N PHE A 38 7.91 17.04 5.78
CA PHE A 38 9.23 17.68 5.68
C PHE A 38 9.15 19.18 5.99
N ALA A 39 8.15 19.87 5.43
CA ALA A 39 7.92 21.28 5.69
C ALA A 39 7.59 21.55 7.16
N ALA A 40 6.74 20.71 7.78
CA ALA A 40 6.40 20.82 9.19
C ALA A 40 7.61 20.55 10.10
N ALA A 41 8.41 19.53 9.81
CA ALA A 41 9.62 19.21 10.57
C ALA A 41 10.63 20.37 10.55
N ALA A 42 10.84 20.99 9.38
CA ALA A 42 11.73 22.13 9.24
C ALA A 42 11.24 23.37 10.01
N ARG A 43 9.92 23.60 10.03
CA ARG A 43 9.30 24.72 10.75
C ARG A 43 9.29 24.53 12.27
N ASP A 44 8.99 23.31 12.73
CA ASP A 44 8.68 23.03 14.14
C ASP A 44 9.83 22.32 14.89
N GLY A 45 10.90 21.93 14.19
CA GLY A 45 12.15 21.44 14.79
C GLY A 45 12.14 19.98 15.25
N PHE A 46 11.20 19.15 14.77
CA PHE A 46 11.15 17.71 15.07
C PHE A 46 11.84 16.86 13.99
N THR A 47 12.25 15.63 14.35
CA THR A 47 12.77 14.64 13.40
C THR A 47 11.64 13.75 12.86
N TRP A 48 11.87 13.11 11.71
CA TRP A 48 10.86 12.30 11.03
C TRP A 48 11.44 10.99 10.49
N SER A 49 10.56 10.03 10.23
CA SER A 49 10.85 8.79 9.49
C SER A 49 9.67 8.46 8.57
N VAL A 50 9.97 7.91 7.39
CA VAL A 50 8.97 7.45 6.43
C VAL A 50 9.01 5.92 6.36
N HIS A 51 7.87 5.27 6.59
CA HIS A 51 7.75 3.82 6.51
C HIS A 51 6.92 3.44 5.28
N ARG A 52 7.48 2.62 4.39
CA ARG A 52 6.87 2.22 3.10
C ARG A 52 6.54 0.72 3.09
N PRO A 53 5.57 0.24 3.90
CA PRO A 53 5.23 -1.18 3.94
C PRO A 53 4.65 -1.64 2.59
N HIS A 54 4.89 -2.89 2.24
CA HIS A 54 4.14 -3.58 1.18
C HIS A 54 2.74 -3.97 1.70
N THR A 55 2.09 -4.96 1.10
CA THR A 55 0.87 -5.61 1.62
C THR A 55 0.99 -5.92 3.11
N VAL A 56 0.09 -5.35 3.90
CA VAL A 56 -0.04 -5.62 5.34
C VAL A 56 -1.13 -6.66 5.57
N ILE A 57 -0.81 -7.69 6.36
CA ILE A 57 -1.77 -8.67 6.87
C ILE A 57 -1.85 -8.49 8.38
N GLY A 58 -3.03 -8.16 8.89
CA GLY A 58 -3.21 -7.92 10.32
C GLY A 58 -4.67 -7.77 10.73
N LYS A 59 -4.91 -7.64 12.04
CA LYS A 59 -6.24 -7.39 12.61
C LYS A 59 -6.46 -5.88 12.75
N ALA A 60 -7.07 -5.28 11.72
CA ALA A 60 -7.44 -3.87 11.73
C ALA A 60 -8.91 -3.72 11.31
N VAL A 61 -9.79 -3.52 12.31
CA VAL A 61 -11.22 -3.31 12.07
C VAL A 61 -11.41 -1.98 11.33
N GLY A 62 -12.18 -1.98 10.25
CA GLY A 62 -12.43 -0.80 9.42
C GLY A 62 -11.32 -0.49 8.40
N ASN A 63 -10.24 -1.28 8.34
CA ASN A 63 -9.23 -1.12 7.29
C ASN A 63 -9.80 -1.53 5.92
N ALA A 64 -9.83 -0.58 4.98
CA ALA A 64 -10.31 -0.80 3.62
C ALA A 64 -9.41 -1.71 2.78
N MET A 65 -8.15 -1.92 3.18
CA MET A 65 -7.16 -2.72 2.45
C MET A 65 -6.58 -3.83 3.34
N ASN A 66 -7.28 -4.97 3.41
CA ASN A 66 -6.83 -6.13 4.18
C ASN A 66 -6.93 -7.43 3.37
N MET A 67 -5.82 -7.81 2.74
CA MET A 67 -5.77 -9.03 1.92
C MET A 67 -6.06 -10.30 2.74
N GLY A 68 -5.54 -10.38 3.97
CA GLY A 68 -5.74 -11.54 4.83
C GLY A 68 -7.20 -11.76 5.20
N THR A 69 -7.90 -10.70 5.62
CA THR A 69 -9.34 -10.76 5.92
C THR A 69 -10.15 -11.06 4.66
N THR A 70 -9.84 -10.45 3.52
CA THR A 70 -10.52 -10.73 2.25
C THR A 70 -10.42 -12.20 1.85
N LEU A 71 -9.22 -12.80 1.93
CA LEU A 71 -9.02 -14.21 1.63
C LEU A 71 -9.72 -15.12 2.65
N ALA A 72 -9.70 -14.77 3.94
CA ALA A 72 -10.40 -15.52 4.97
C ALA A 72 -11.92 -15.53 4.77
N VAL A 73 -12.49 -14.39 4.36
CA VAL A 73 -13.92 -14.28 4.03
C VAL A 73 -14.26 -15.17 2.83
N TYR A 74 -13.49 -15.09 1.74
CA TYR A 74 -13.70 -15.94 0.56
C TYR A 74 -13.60 -17.43 0.89
N ALA A 75 -12.55 -17.84 1.62
CA ALA A 75 -12.38 -19.22 2.06
C ALA A 75 -13.55 -19.71 2.91
N THR A 76 -14.06 -18.86 3.81
CA THR A 76 -15.22 -19.18 4.65
C THR A 76 -16.47 -19.38 3.80
N LEU A 77 -16.74 -18.49 2.84
CA LEU A 77 -17.87 -18.64 1.91
C LEU A 77 -17.77 -19.91 1.06
N CYS A 78 -16.58 -20.24 0.55
CA CYS A 78 -16.35 -21.49 -0.16
C CYS A 78 -16.71 -22.71 0.70
N ARG A 79 -16.26 -22.73 1.96
CA ARG A 79 -16.57 -23.80 2.90
C ARG A 79 -18.08 -23.93 3.13
N GLU A 80 -18.77 -22.84 3.45
CA GLU A 80 -20.22 -22.86 3.72
C GLU A 80 -21.05 -23.30 2.50
N LEU A 81 -20.58 -23.00 1.29
CA LEU A 81 -21.25 -23.36 0.04
C LEU A 81 -20.83 -24.72 -0.54
N GLY A 82 -19.93 -25.46 0.13
CA GLY A 82 -19.37 -26.71 -0.39
C GLY A 82 -18.56 -26.55 -1.67
N ARG A 83 -18.01 -25.35 -1.92
CA ARG A 83 -17.23 -25.01 -3.11
C ARG A 83 -15.72 -25.12 -2.82
N PRO A 84 -14.89 -25.47 -3.80
CA PRO A 84 -13.44 -25.47 -3.62
C PRO A 84 -12.94 -24.03 -3.39
N PHE A 85 -12.02 -23.87 -2.45
CA PHE A 85 -11.24 -22.63 -2.29
C PHE A 85 -10.12 -22.62 -3.34
N ARG A 86 -10.37 -22.01 -4.50
CA ARG A 86 -9.50 -22.11 -5.68
C ARG A 86 -8.83 -20.78 -6.01
N PHE A 87 -7.56 -20.87 -6.39
CA PHE A 87 -6.74 -19.87 -7.08
C PHE A 87 -5.92 -20.60 -8.16
N PRO A 88 -5.74 -20.07 -9.38
CA PRO A 88 -6.54 -19.03 -10.03
C PRO A 88 -7.93 -19.53 -10.45
#